data_AF-A0A4R7NVS7-F1
#
_entry.id   AF-A0A4R7NVS7-F1
#
_cell.length_a   1.000
_cell.length_b   1.000
_cell.length_c   1.000
_cell.angle_alpha   90.00
_cell.angle_beta   90.00
_cell.angle_gamma   90.00
#
_symmetry.space_group_name_H-M   'P 1'
#
loop_
_entity.id
_entity.type
_entity.pdbx_description
1 polymer ?
#
loop_
_entity_poly.entity_id
_entity_poly.type
_entity_poly.pdbx_seq_one_letter_code
_entity_poly.pdbx_strand_id
1 'polypeptide(L)'
;MQASPPIDKEALHTELKRELRSDFLQDIRIESGIDSSGEEAVWVWLVVDEGAMGSQKNKSKVKDIRESIYRTCSERAPRRLSLYPTG
;
A
#
# COMPACT_ATOMS: atom_id res chain seq x y z
N MET A 1 16.17 -19.44 12.44
CA MET A 1 15.55 -18.66 11.34
C MET A 1 15.85 -17.20 11.62
N GLN A 2 16.58 -16.53 10.73
CA GLN A 2 16.90 -15.12 10.89
C GLN A 2 15.63 -14.33 10.55
N ALA A 3 15.03 -13.67 11.53
CA ALA A 3 13.88 -12.80 11.30
C ALA A 3 14.32 -11.71 10.33
N SER A 4 13.61 -11.54 9.22
CA SER A 4 13.76 -10.34 8.40
C SER A 4 13.57 -9.13 9.30
N PRO A 5 14.36 -8.06 9.11
CA PRO A 5 14.13 -6.82 9.85
C PRO A 5 12.68 -6.36 9.61
N PRO A 6 11.97 -5.91 10.65
CA PRO A 6 10.59 -5.48 10.53
C PRO A 6 10.47 -4.38 9.49
N ILE A 7 9.36 -4.35 8.76
CA ILE A 7 9.15 -3.36 7.71
C ILE A 7 9.06 -1.97 8.34
N ASP A 8 9.94 -1.05 7.92
CA ASP A 8 9.94 0.34 8.35
C ASP A 8 8.74 1.09 7.73
N LYS A 9 7.68 1.24 8.54
CA LYS A 9 6.42 1.90 8.17
C LYS A 9 6.63 3.37 7.83
N GLU A 10 7.51 4.07 8.54
CA GLU A 10 7.73 5.51 8.33
C GLU A 10 8.48 5.77 7.02
N ALA A 11 9.47 4.93 6.73
CA ALA A 11 10.18 4.96 5.45
C ALA A 11 9.22 4.65 4.29
N LEU A 12 8.40 3.60 4.43
CA LEU A 12 7.42 3.22 3.41
C LEU A 12 6.36 4.30 3.21
N HIS A 13 5.86 4.91 4.28
CA HIS A 13 4.88 6.01 4.22
C HIS A 13 5.46 7.24 3.52
N THR A 14 6.67 7.65 3.88
CA THR A 14 7.35 8.79 3.25
C THR A 14 7.57 8.58 1.77
N GLU A 15 7.96 7.37 1.37
CA GLU A 15 8.21 7.02 -0.02
C GLU A 15 6.92 6.98 -0.84
N LEU A 16 5.90 6.27 -0.35
CA LEU A 16 4.61 6.20 -1.00
C LEU A 16 3.96 7.58 -1.12
N LYS A 17 4.07 8.44 -0.10
CA LYS A 17 3.58 9.83 -0.17
C LYS A 17 4.36 10.69 -1.18
N ARG A 18 5.64 10.39 -1.41
CA ARG A 18 6.46 11.08 -2.41
C ARG A 18 6.14 10.61 -3.83
N GLU A 19 6.00 9.30 -4.03
CA GLU A 19 5.76 8.65 -5.32
C GLU A 19 4.33 8.86 -5.81
N LEU A 20 3.36 8.72 -4.91
CA LEU A 20 1.93 8.73 -5.21
C LEU A 20 1.37 10.14 -5.02
N ARG A 21 1.65 11.03 -5.97
CA ARG A 21 1.01 12.34 -6.02
C ARG A 21 -0.24 12.27 -6.89
N SER A 22 -1.40 12.51 -6.30
CA SER A 22 -2.66 12.65 -7.03
C SER A 22 -3.56 13.66 -6.36
N ASP A 23 -4.29 14.42 -7.17
CA ASP A 23 -5.12 15.54 -6.71
C ASP A 23 -6.29 15.11 -5.81
N PHE A 24 -6.72 13.84 -5.93
CA PHE A 24 -7.83 13.27 -5.17
C PHE A 24 -7.39 12.42 -3.97
N LEU A 25 -6.07 12.24 -3.78
CA LEU A 25 -5.51 11.44 -2.70
C LEU A 25 -5.17 12.36 -1.53
N GLN A 26 -5.91 12.23 -0.43
CA GLN A 26 -5.72 13.06 0.76
C GLN A 26 -4.59 12.54 1.63
N ASP A 27 -4.53 11.22 1.84
CA ASP A 27 -3.58 10.61 2.76
C ASP A 27 -3.32 9.13 2.43
N ILE A 28 -2.24 8.59 3.00
CA ILE A 28 -1.89 7.17 2.91
C ILE A 28 -1.67 6.67 4.32
N ARG A 29 -2.41 5.64 4.74
CA ARG A 29 -2.18 5.00 6.04
C ARG A 29 -1.50 3.67 5.84
N ILE A 30 -0.53 3.36 6.70
CA ILE A 30 0.23 2.13 6.65
C ILE A 30 0.22 1.47 8.02
N GLU A 31 -0.18 0.21 8.05
CA GLU A 31 -0.03 -0.65 9.23
C GLU A 31 0.72 -1.91 8.82
N SER A 32 1.36 -2.54 9.80
CA SER A 32 1.99 -3.85 9.62
C SER A 32 1.75 -4.68 10.86
N GLY A 33 1.76 -5.99 10.68
CA GLY A 33 1.47 -6.98 11.71
C GLY A 33 1.60 -8.38 11.13
N ILE A 34 1.19 -9.38 11.89
CA ILE A 34 1.19 -10.77 11.45
C ILE A 34 -0.17 -11.09 10.83
N ASP A 35 -0.19 -11.60 9.62
CA ASP A 35 -1.43 -12.02 8.96
C ASP A 35 -1.89 -13.41 9.45
N SER A 36 -3.01 -13.89 8.90
CA SER A 36 -3.57 -15.20 9.25
C SER A 36 -2.68 -16.38 8.86
N SER A 37 -1.65 -16.17 8.04
CA SER A 37 -0.66 -17.19 7.67
C SER A 37 0.53 -17.27 8.64
N GLY A 38 0.62 -16.32 9.58
CA GLY A 38 1.75 -16.22 10.49
C GLY A 38 2.94 -15.45 9.91
N GLU A 39 2.76 -14.80 8.75
CA GLU A 39 3.79 -14.00 8.08
C GLU A 39 3.60 -12.51 8.38
N GLU A 40 4.70 -11.74 8.33
CA GLU A 40 4.62 -10.28 8.43
C GLU A 40 3.97 -9.71 7.17
N ALA A 41 2.89 -8.95 7.37
CA ALA A 41 2.12 -8.31 6.32
C ALA A 41 2.03 -6.81 6.54
N VAL A 42 1.82 -6.08 5.44
CA VAL A 42 1.60 -4.63 5.43
C VAL A 42 0.25 -4.34 4.80
N TRP A 43 -0.54 -3.54 5.48
CA TRP A 43 -1.79 -2.99 4.98
C TRP A 43 -1.59 -1.52 4.62
N VAL A 44 -2.03 -1.15 3.42
CA VAL A 44 -1.95 0.22 2.92
C VAL A 44 -3.36 0.69 2.57
N TRP A 45 -3.81 1.76 3.20
CA TRP A 45 -5.08 2.40 2.90
C TRP A 45 -4.84 3.73 2.19
N LEU A 46 -5.52 3.90 1.07
CA LEU A 46 -5.56 5.16 0.33
C LEU A 46 -6.78 5.96 0.81
N VAL A 47 -6.54 7.11 1.43
CA VAL A 47 -7.61 8.04 1.81
C VAL A 47 -7.81 9.00 0.65
N VAL A 48 -9.00 8.99 0.07
CA VAL A 48 -9.34 9.78 -1.12
C VAL A 48 -10.49 10.74 -0.83
N ASP A 49 -10.64 11.78 -1.65
CA ASP A 49 -11.77 12.70 -1.56
C ASP A 49 -13.12 11.96 -1.64
N GLU A 50 -14.10 12.49 -0.92
CA GLU A 50 -15.47 11.98 -1.00
C GLU A 50 -15.98 12.09 -2.45
N GLY A 51 -16.53 10.99 -2.98
CA GLY A 51 -16.98 10.92 -4.36
C GLY A 51 -15.86 10.75 -5.41
N ALA A 52 -14.57 10.77 -5.02
CA ALA A 52 -13.45 10.58 -5.96
C ALA A 52 -13.56 9.28 -6.75
N MET A 53 -14.04 8.21 -6.10
CA MET A 53 -14.24 6.89 -6.70
C MET A 53 -15.45 6.81 -7.64
N GLY A 54 -16.23 7.89 -7.81
CA GLY A 54 -17.26 7.99 -8.85
C GLY A 54 -16.68 8.15 -10.27
N SER A 55 -15.46 8.70 -10.39
CA SER A 55 -14.81 8.94 -11.68
C SER A 55 -14.01 7.74 -12.17
N GLN A 56 -14.26 7.30 -13.40
CA GLN A 56 -13.49 6.20 -14.02
C GLN A 56 -12.00 6.54 -14.18
N LYS A 57 -11.66 7.81 -14.39
CA LYS A 57 -10.27 8.29 -14.42
C LYS A 57 -9.57 8.06 -13.07
N ASN A 58 -10.25 8.38 -11.97
CA ASN A 58 -9.71 8.21 -10.63
C ASN A 58 -9.59 6.73 -10.26
N LYS A 59 -10.56 5.89 -10.65
CA LYS A 59 -10.47 4.43 -10.49
C LYS A 59 -9.23 3.86 -11.21
N SER A 60 -8.95 4.31 -12.43
CA SER A 60 -7.74 3.88 -13.16
C SER A 60 -6.48 4.31 -12.43
N LYS A 61 -6.41 5.58 -11.98
CA LYS A 61 -5.27 6.07 -11.19
C LYS A 61 -5.08 5.28 -9.89
N VAL A 62 -6.15 4.92 -9.17
CA VAL A 62 -6.06 4.08 -7.97
C VAL A 62 -5.48 2.70 -8.29
N LYS A 63 -5.84 2.12 -9.44
CA LYS A 63 -5.25 0.86 -9.89
C LYS A 63 -3.75 1.02 -10.14
N ASP A 64 -3.33 2.08 -10.82
CA ASP A 64 -1.91 2.37 -11.09
C ASP A 64 -1.13 2.58 -9.77
N ILE A 65 -1.73 3.32 -8.82
CA ILE A 65 -1.19 3.51 -7.47
C ILE A 65 -1.01 2.17 -6.76
N ARG A 66 -2.00 1.27 -6.83
CA ARG A 66 -1.92 -0.06 -6.22
C ARG A 66 -0.79 -0.88 -6.81
N GLU A 67 -0.59 -0.82 -8.12
CA GLU A 67 0.51 -1.51 -8.80
C GLU A 67 1.89 -0.94 -8.39
N SER A 68 2.01 0.38 -8.23
CA SER A 68 3.22 1.01 -7.68
C SER A 68 3.51 0.53 -6.26
N ILE A 69 2.51 0.54 -5.37
CA ILE A 69 2.67 0.05 -3.99
C ILE A 69 3.14 -1.41 -3.99
N TYR A 70 2.52 -2.25 -4.82
CA TYR A 70 2.91 -3.65 -4.92
C TYR A 70 4.36 -3.82 -5.37
N ARG A 71 4.82 -3.05 -6.36
CA ARG A 71 6.21 -3.06 -6.82
C ARG A 71 7.16 -2.63 -5.70
N THR A 72 6.91 -1.46 -5.09
CA THR A 72 7.74 -0.91 -4.01
C THR A 72 7.81 -1.85 -2.80
N CYS A 73 6.71 -2.50 -2.44
CA CYS A 73 6.69 -3.47 -1.36
C CYS A 73 7.36 -4.80 -1.75
N SER A 74 7.16 -5.31 -2.96
CA SER A 74 7.74 -6.58 -3.42
C SER A 74 9.27 -6.50 -3.63
N GLU A 75 9.78 -5.33 -4.03
CA GLU A 75 11.22 -5.08 -4.11
C GLU A 75 11.90 -5.13 -2.74
N ARG A 76 11.16 -4.84 -1.66
CA ARG A 76 11.67 -4.84 -0.27
C ARG A 76 11.36 -6.11 0.51
N ALA A 77 10.28 -6.81 0.16
CA ALA A 77 9.89 -8.09 0.72
C ALA A 77 10.03 -9.17 -0.36
N PRO A 78 11.19 -9.85 -0.50
CA PRO A 78 11.39 -10.92 -1.48
C PRO A 78 10.52 -12.17 -1.21
N ARG A 79 9.62 -12.13 -0.22
CA ARG A 79 8.64 -13.18 0.06
C ARG A 79 7.22 -12.58 0.10
N ARG A 80 6.56 -12.69 -1.06
CA ARG A 80 5.12 -12.90 -1.28
C ARG A 80 4.16 -11.95 -0.52
N LEU A 81 3.86 -10.79 -1.10
CA LEU A 81 2.71 -9.96 -0.67
C LEU A 81 1.38 -10.61 -1.12
N SER A 82 0.48 -10.87 -0.17
CA SER A 82 -0.93 -11.19 -0.43
C SER A 82 -1.79 -9.94 -0.20
N LEU A 83 -2.24 -9.30 -1.29
CA LEU A 83 -3.24 -8.22 -1.23
C LEU A 83 -4.64 -8.86 -1.21
N TYR A 84 -5.29 -8.88 -0.05
CA TYR A 84 -6.69 -9.29 0.04
C TYR A 84 -7.61 -8.21 -0.54
N PRO A 85 -8.57 -8.55 -1.41
CA PRO A 85 -9.64 -7.64 -1.78
C PRO A 85 -10.58 -7.47 -0.58
N THR A 86 -10.84 -6.23 -0.17
CA THR A 86 -11.98 -5.91 0.71
C THR A 86 -13.26 -6.38 0.04
N GLY A 87 -13.87 -7.42 0.61
CA GLY A 87 -15.26 -7.83 0.38
C GLY A 87 -16.11 -7.46 1.58
#